data_AF-A0AAU9JE26-F1
#
_entry.id   AF-A0AAU9JE26-F1
#
_cell.length_a   1.000
_cell.length_b   1.000
_cell.length_c   1.000
_cell.angle_alpha   90.00
_cell.angle_beta   90.00
_cell.angle_gamma   90.00
#
_symmetry.space_group_name_H-M   'P 1'
#
loop_
_entity.id
_entity.type
_entity.pdbx_description
1 polymer ?
#
loop_
_entity_poly.entity_id
_entity_poly.type
_entity_poly.pdbx_seq_one_letter_code
_entity_poly.pdbx_strand_id
1 'polypeptide(L)'
;MHIFLIFFIVSIQLSRSQNCSCNSEILGNGYCDHQCNTTSCNFDSGDCLPQTPTNSSESSSEGGGGASNGTVLLMSIVMGLSFGLFWLGCILFYVCKKFKAEHKFEVVTASLPSDSGDLYQSSGRRLIGYTWIEHKYPLKYFSDEVRFKGEPVCTVCLMELFERDPVRVINCWHIFHSQCIDEWIMTSESLKCPNCNSDF
;
A
#
# COMPACT_ATOMS: atom_id res chain seq x y z
N MET A 1 -16.96 -7.76 -3.93
CA MET A 1 -17.44 -6.46 -3.42
C MET A 1 -18.73 -6.54 -2.59
N HIS A 2 -19.51 -7.63 -2.65
CA HIS A 2 -20.74 -7.76 -1.84
C HIS A 2 -20.50 -8.13 -0.35
N ILE A 3 -19.41 -8.82 -0.02
CA ILE A 3 -19.11 -9.23 1.37
C ILE A 3 -18.80 -8.03 2.28
N PHE A 4 -18.14 -7.00 1.74
CA PHE A 4 -17.86 -5.76 2.48
C PHE A 4 -19.13 -4.95 2.79
N LEU A 5 -20.12 -4.97 1.89
CA LEU A 5 -21.42 -4.33 2.11
C LEU A 5 -22.22 -5.02 3.22
N ILE A 6 -22.16 -6.35 3.28
CA ILE A 6 -22.82 -7.14 4.33
C ILE A 6 -22.14 -6.90 5.69
N PHE A 7 -20.80 -6.88 5.73
CA PHE A 7 -20.08 -6.54 6.96
C PHE A 7 -20.36 -5.11 7.42
N PHE A 8 -20.45 -4.14 6.51
CA PHE A 8 -20.78 -2.76 6.83
C PHE A 8 -22.21 -2.61 7.40
N ILE A 9 -23.20 -3.30 6.80
CA ILE A 9 -24.58 -3.33 7.29
C ILE A 9 -24.68 -4.03 8.66
N VAL A 10 -23.95 -5.14 8.88
CA VAL A 10 -23.90 -5.83 10.18
C VAL A 10 -23.21 -4.97 11.24
N SER A 11 -22.22 -4.16 10.86
CA SER A 11 -21.51 -3.24 11.77
C SER A 11 -22.36 -2.02 12.16
N ILE A 12 -23.21 -1.53 11.24
CA ILE A 12 -24.18 -0.47 11.54
C ILE A 12 -25.24 -0.96 12.55
N GLN A 13 -25.66 -2.23 12.47
CA GLN A 13 -26.64 -2.78 13.41
C GLN A 13 -26.06 -3.12 14.79
N LEU A 14 -24.76 -3.42 14.90
CA LEU A 14 -24.10 -3.69 16.19
C LEU A 14 -23.74 -2.43 17.00
N SER A 15 -23.92 -1.24 16.43
CA SER A 15 -23.65 0.04 17.13
C SER A 15 -24.82 0.52 18.00
N ARG A 16 -25.97 -0.16 17.97
CA ARG A 16 -27.16 0.23 18.72
C ARG A 16 -27.19 -0.47 20.08
N SER A 17 -26.59 0.17 21.10
CA SER A 17 -26.82 -0.01 22.57
C SER A 17 -25.59 -0.14 23.47
N GLN A 18 -24.44 0.46 23.14
CA GLN A 18 -23.32 0.43 24.08
C GLN A 18 -23.46 1.60 25.09
N ASN A 19 -24.09 1.27 26.23
CA ASN A 19 -24.07 1.96 27.53
C ASN A 19 -25.18 2.97 27.88
N CYS A 20 -26.45 2.55 27.80
CA CYS A 20 -27.57 3.23 28.48
C CYS A 20 -27.76 2.64 29.89
N SER A 21 -27.58 3.43 30.96
CA SER A 21 -27.75 3.01 32.36
C SER A 21 -29.16 3.28 32.92
N CYS A 22 -30.19 3.20 32.08
CA CYS A 22 -31.59 3.41 32.46
C CYS A 22 -32.27 2.06 32.80
N ASN A 23 -33.22 2.06 33.74
CA ASN A 23 -34.04 0.88 34.02
C ASN A 23 -34.92 0.55 32.80
N SER A 24 -34.92 -0.72 32.38
CA SER A 24 -35.72 -1.22 31.26
C SER A 24 -37.23 -1.03 31.41
N GLU A 25 -37.75 -0.81 32.61
CA GLU A 25 -39.19 -0.58 32.84
C GLU A 25 -39.64 0.86 32.51
N ILE A 26 -38.72 1.82 32.58
CA ILE A 26 -39.01 3.23 32.30
C ILE A 26 -38.48 3.66 30.93
N LEU A 27 -37.55 2.90 30.35
CA LEU A 27 -37.03 3.20 29.02
C LEU A 27 -38.09 2.96 27.93
N GLY A 28 -38.52 3.99 27.22
CA GLY A 28 -39.46 3.85 26.12
C GLY A 28 -40.90 3.52 26.57
N ASN A 29 -41.30 3.99 27.75
CA ASN A 29 -42.60 3.71 28.36
C ASN A 29 -43.74 4.65 27.87
N GLY A 30 -43.45 5.55 26.93
CA GLY A 30 -44.36 6.57 26.40
C GLY A 30 -44.38 7.88 27.20
N TYR A 31 -43.56 8.00 28.24
CA TYR A 31 -43.34 9.23 29.00
C TYR A 31 -41.88 9.64 28.89
N CYS A 32 -41.62 10.96 28.88
CA CYS A 32 -40.25 11.46 28.88
C CYS A 32 -39.68 11.45 30.30
N ASP A 33 -38.95 10.40 30.66
CA ASP A 33 -38.27 10.28 31.94
C ASP A 33 -36.90 10.97 31.91
N HIS A 34 -36.72 11.98 32.76
CA HIS A 34 -35.48 12.78 32.80
C HIS A 34 -34.22 11.92 33.03
N GLN A 35 -34.35 10.80 33.75
CA GLN A 35 -33.23 9.89 34.03
C GLN A 35 -32.76 9.13 32.78
N CYS A 36 -33.64 8.99 31.78
CA CYS A 36 -33.41 8.25 30.55
C CYS A 36 -33.31 9.20 29.33
N ASN A 37 -33.48 10.50 29.55
CA ASN A 37 -33.31 11.57 28.58
C ASN A 37 -31.83 11.90 28.30
N THR A 38 -31.07 10.90 27.87
CA THR A 38 -29.66 11.05 27.48
C THR A 38 -29.45 10.50 26.08
N THR A 39 -28.47 11.02 25.35
CA THR A 39 -28.16 10.58 23.98
C THR A 39 -27.74 9.10 23.93
N SER A 40 -27.13 8.58 25.00
CA SER A 40 -26.78 7.15 25.11
C SER A 40 -28.01 6.25 25.25
N CYS A 41 -29.13 6.78 25.77
CA CYS A 41 -30.43 6.13 25.84
C CYS A 41 -31.39 6.54 24.71
N ASN A 42 -30.88 7.19 23.65
CA ASN A 42 -31.66 7.74 22.54
C ASN A 42 -32.84 8.62 22.99
N PHE A 43 -32.63 9.45 24.02
CA PHE A 43 -33.67 10.34 24.57
C PHE A 43 -34.92 9.56 24.99
N ASP A 44 -34.72 8.63 25.92
CA ASP A 44 -35.75 7.72 26.41
C ASP A 44 -36.42 6.87 25.31
N SER A 45 -35.58 6.25 24.47
CA SER A 45 -36.02 5.55 23.25
C SER A 45 -36.89 6.38 22.29
N GLY A 46 -36.82 7.71 22.39
CA GLY A 46 -37.55 8.64 21.54
C GLY A 46 -38.80 9.24 22.19
N ASP A 47 -39.10 8.94 23.46
CA ASP A 47 -40.24 9.53 24.18
C ASP A 47 -39.98 11.00 24.57
N CYS A 48 -38.72 11.40 24.69
CA CYS A 48 -38.34 12.78 24.92
C CYS A 48 -38.17 13.55 23.60
N LEU A 49 -39.06 14.51 23.36
CA LEU A 49 -38.88 15.49 22.29
C LEU A 49 -37.62 16.33 22.55
N PRO A 50 -36.85 16.69 21.50
CA PRO A 50 -35.76 17.65 21.64
C PRO A 50 -36.35 18.95 22.16
N GLN A 51 -35.91 19.37 23.35
CA GLN A 51 -36.34 20.63 23.93
C GLN A 51 -35.87 21.76 23.02
N THR A 52 -36.75 22.25 22.16
CA THR A 52 -36.59 23.57 21.57
C THR A 52 -36.73 24.55 22.72
N PRO A 53 -35.79 25.50 22.90
CA PRO A 53 -35.91 26.46 23.98
C PRO A 53 -37.18 27.28 23.75
N THR A 54 -38.18 27.10 24.60
CA THR A 54 -39.38 27.93 24.66
C THR A 54 -39.04 29.25 25.32
N ASN A 55 -38.24 30.06 24.62
CA ASN A 55 -38.43 31.49 24.62
C ASN A 55 -39.14 31.80 23.31
N SER A 56 -40.36 32.31 23.43
CA SER A 56 -41.18 32.80 22.33
C SER A 56 -40.50 33.97 21.62
N SER A 57 -39.58 33.63 20.72
CA SER A 57 -39.05 34.40 19.60
C SER A 57 -38.03 33.49 18.91
N GLU A 58 -38.40 33.04 17.71
CA GLU A 58 -37.64 32.25 16.74
C GLU A 58 -36.10 32.29 16.88
N SER A 59 -35.53 31.09 17.00
CA SER A 59 -34.37 30.56 16.25
C SER A 59 -33.46 31.57 15.53
N SER A 60 -32.13 31.52 15.58
CA SER A 60 -31.19 30.51 16.07
C SER A 60 -29.81 31.11 15.76
N SER A 61 -28.97 31.31 16.78
CA SER A 61 -27.55 31.52 16.55
C SER A 61 -26.93 30.18 16.19
N GLU A 62 -27.11 29.74 14.95
CA GLU A 62 -26.30 28.69 14.38
C GLU A 62 -24.85 29.19 14.36
N GLY A 63 -24.03 28.65 15.26
CA GLY A 63 -22.61 28.45 14.97
C GLY A 63 -22.46 27.40 13.87
N GLY A 64 -23.14 27.60 12.74
CA GLY A 64 -22.96 26.84 11.53
C GLY A 64 -21.71 27.39 10.87
N GLY A 65 -20.59 26.69 11.02
CA GLY A 65 -19.46 26.84 10.12
C GLY A 65 -19.91 26.41 8.73
N GLY A 66 -20.69 27.26 8.05
CA GLY A 66 -21.12 27.06 6.68
C GLY A 66 -19.86 26.94 5.85
N ALA A 67 -19.59 25.73 5.37
CA ALA A 67 -18.55 25.51 4.38
C ALA A 67 -18.89 26.41 3.20
N SER A 68 -18.17 27.54 3.06
CA SER A 68 -18.35 28.44 1.93
C SER A 68 -18.17 27.63 0.64
N ASN A 69 -18.84 28.01 -0.44
CA ASN A 69 -18.73 27.32 -1.73
C ASN A 69 -17.27 27.09 -2.16
N GLY A 70 -16.35 27.97 -1.73
CA GLY A 70 -14.90 27.79 -1.89
C GLY A 70 -14.31 26.63 -1.09
N THR A 71 -14.70 26.44 0.18
CA THR A 71 -14.22 25.31 0.99
C THR A 71 -14.71 23.95 0.47
N VAL A 72 -15.95 23.85 0.00
CA VAL A 72 -16.49 22.62 -0.62
C VAL A 72 -15.77 22.28 -1.93
N LEU A 73 -15.45 23.29 -2.75
CA LEU A 73 -14.66 23.14 -3.96
C LEU A 73 -13.24 22.62 -3.64
N LEU A 74 -12.59 23.20 -2.63
CA LEU A 74 -11.24 22.78 -2.21
C LEU A 74 -11.23 21.35 -1.68
N MET A 75 -12.21 20.94 -0.87
CA MET A 75 -12.31 19.55 -0.41
C MET A 75 -12.51 18.57 -1.58
N SER A 76 -13.31 18.96 -2.57
CA SER A 76 -13.56 18.14 -3.77
C SER A 76 -12.30 17.96 -4.62
N ILE A 77 -11.50 19.03 -4.78
CA ILE A 77 -10.21 18.98 -5.49
C ILE A 77 -9.21 18.11 -4.73
N VAL A 78 -9.10 18.28 -3.41
CA VAL A 78 -8.17 17.51 -2.58
C VAL A 78 -8.51 16.02 -2.58
N MET A 79 -9.79 15.66 -2.46
CA MET A 79 -10.24 14.26 -2.56
C MET A 79 -10.00 13.69 -3.96
N GLY A 80 -10.26 14.47 -5.02
CA GLY A 80 -10.03 14.07 -6.41
C GLY A 80 -8.55 13.86 -6.74
N LEU A 81 -7.66 14.73 -6.27
CA LEU A 81 -6.21 14.59 -6.45
C LEU A 81 -5.66 13.42 -5.63
N SER A 82 -6.13 13.25 -4.40
CA SER A 82 -5.71 12.12 -3.55
C SER A 82 -6.12 10.79 -4.17
N PHE A 83 -7.37 10.68 -4.64
CA PHE A 83 -7.85 9.48 -5.32
C PHE A 83 -7.15 9.27 -6.66
N GLY A 84 -6.96 10.32 -7.45
CA GLY A 84 -6.29 10.25 -8.75
C GLY A 84 -4.81 9.84 -8.65
N LEU A 85 -4.07 10.41 -7.70
CA LEU A 85 -2.67 10.06 -7.46
C LEU A 85 -2.54 8.64 -6.89
N PHE A 86 -3.45 8.24 -6.01
CA PHE A 86 -3.51 6.87 -5.49
C PHE A 86 -3.83 5.86 -6.60
N TRP A 87 -4.83 6.15 -7.43
CA TRP A 87 -5.23 5.27 -8.53
C TRP A 87 -4.15 5.20 -9.61
N LEU A 88 -3.52 6.33 -9.94
CA LEU A 88 -2.37 6.38 -10.85
C LEU A 88 -1.19 5.60 -10.27
N GLY A 89 -0.90 5.77 -8.97
CA GLY A 89 0.12 5.00 -8.27
C GLY A 89 -0.16 3.50 -8.28
N CYS A 90 -1.41 3.08 -8.02
CA CYS A 90 -1.83 1.69 -8.10
C CYS A 90 -1.77 1.14 -9.53
N ILE A 91 -2.13 1.94 -10.54
CA ILE A 91 -2.00 1.56 -11.95
C ILE A 91 -0.54 1.42 -12.35
N LEU A 92 0.32 2.37 -11.99
CA LEU A 92 1.75 2.29 -12.25
C LEU A 92 2.35 1.08 -11.54
N PHE A 93 2.03 0.85 -10.27
CA PHE A 93 2.43 -0.34 -9.54
C PHE A 93 1.90 -1.63 -10.18
N TYR A 94 0.64 -1.65 -10.63
CA TYR A 94 0.03 -2.80 -11.29
C TYR A 94 0.63 -3.05 -12.66
N VAL A 95 0.94 -2.01 -13.43
CA VAL A 95 1.59 -2.08 -14.74
C VAL A 95 3.05 -2.51 -14.57
N CYS A 96 3.77 -1.99 -13.58
CA CYS A 96 5.12 -2.45 -13.21
C CYS A 96 5.10 -3.91 -12.75
N LYS A 97 4.10 -4.32 -11.96
CA LYS A 97 3.89 -5.73 -11.58
C LYS A 97 3.52 -6.61 -12.76
N LYS A 98 2.66 -6.12 -13.67
CA LYS A 98 2.27 -6.83 -14.89
C LYS A 98 3.46 -6.97 -15.84
N PHE A 99 4.28 -5.94 -15.96
CA PHE A 99 5.54 -5.98 -16.70
C PHE A 99 6.51 -7.00 -16.07
N LYS A 100 6.56 -7.09 -14.74
CA LYS A 100 7.30 -8.12 -13.99
C LYS A 100 6.75 -9.54 -14.21
N ALA A 101 5.44 -9.69 -14.47
CA ALA A 101 4.77 -10.98 -14.68
C ALA A 101 4.89 -11.53 -16.12
N GLU A 102 4.88 -10.64 -17.12
CA GLU A 102 5.00 -11.02 -18.54
C GLU A 102 6.47 -11.25 -18.97
N HIS A 103 7.45 -10.69 -18.22
CA HIS A 103 8.86 -11.08 -18.31
C HIS A 103 9.21 -12.22 -17.33
N LYS A 104 8.30 -13.19 -17.17
CA LYS A 104 8.71 -14.56 -16.83
C LYS A 104 9.50 -15.07 -18.05
N PHE A 105 10.76 -14.65 -18.14
CA PHE A 105 11.74 -15.34 -18.96
C PHE A 105 11.68 -16.78 -18.47
N GLU A 106 11.07 -17.63 -19.28
CA GLU A 106 11.33 -19.04 -19.23
C GLU A 106 12.84 -19.13 -19.31
N VAL A 107 13.47 -19.42 -18.17
CA VAL A 107 14.85 -19.88 -18.16
C VAL A 107 14.78 -21.08 -19.07
N VAL A 108 15.21 -20.88 -20.32
CA VAL A 108 15.48 -21.96 -21.23
C VAL A 108 16.63 -22.67 -20.54
N THR A 109 16.27 -23.62 -19.68
CA THR A 109 17.11 -24.76 -19.36
C THR A 109 17.19 -25.55 -20.66
N ALA A 110 17.83 -24.97 -21.68
CA ALA A 110 18.40 -25.75 -22.75
C ALA A 110 19.41 -26.63 -22.04
N SER A 111 19.02 -27.89 -21.87
CA SER A 111 19.94 -29.00 -21.77
C SER A 111 21.14 -28.73 -22.67
N LEU A 112 22.29 -28.40 -22.06
CA LEU A 112 23.56 -28.18 -22.75
C LEU A 112 23.91 -29.44 -23.56
N PRO A 113 24.16 -29.33 -24.88
CA PRO A 113 25.12 -30.21 -25.53
C PRO A 113 26.51 -29.77 -25.05
N SER A 114 27.21 -30.70 -24.43
CA SER A 114 28.63 -30.61 -24.12
C SER A 114 29.42 -30.49 -25.43
N ASP A 115 29.84 -29.29 -25.83
CA ASP A 115 31.07 -29.17 -26.62
C ASP A 115 31.76 -27.81 -26.46
N SER A 116 33.06 -27.93 -26.23
CA SER A 116 34.10 -26.93 -26.04
C SER A 116 34.28 -25.98 -27.24
N GLY A 117 34.68 -24.74 -26.98
CA GLY A 117 35.17 -23.83 -28.03
C GLY A 117 35.52 -22.42 -27.54
N ASP A 118 36.79 -22.23 -27.21
CA ASP A 118 37.42 -20.93 -26.93
C ASP A 118 37.24 -19.94 -28.09
N LEU A 119 36.88 -18.68 -27.81
CA LEU A 119 37.33 -17.51 -28.59
C LEU A 119 37.56 -16.27 -27.72
N TYR A 120 38.82 -15.84 -27.74
CA TYR A 120 39.46 -14.74 -27.03
C TYR A 120 39.50 -13.46 -27.90
N GLN A 121 39.12 -12.34 -27.29
CA GLN A 121 39.66 -10.96 -27.40
C GLN A 121 39.69 -10.20 -28.76
N SER A 122 39.13 -8.98 -28.77
CA SER A 122 39.90 -7.71 -28.78
C SER A 122 39.06 -6.51 -29.25
N SER A 123 38.82 -5.56 -28.33
CA SER A 123 38.64 -4.10 -28.56
C SER A 123 37.83 -3.49 -27.43
N GLY A 124 38.48 -3.09 -26.32
CA GLY A 124 38.10 -1.96 -25.44
C GLY A 124 36.65 -1.74 -24.98
N ARG A 125 35.72 -2.68 -25.19
CA ARG A 125 34.33 -2.63 -24.75
C ARG A 125 34.01 -3.95 -24.08
N ARG A 126 33.54 -3.86 -22.84
CA ARG A 126 33.28 -4.97 -21.95
C ARG A 126 32.12 -5.79 -22.52
N LEU A 127 32.42 -6.91 -23.18
CA LEU A 127 31.44 -7.93 -23.53
C LEU A 127 31.10 -8.73 -22.27
N ILE A 128 30.50 -8.07 -21.29
CA ILE A 128 29.88 -8.74 -20.16
C ILE A 128 28.50 -9.18 -20.63
N GLY A 129 28.44 -10.38 -21.17
CA GLY A 129 27.17 -11.04 -21.48
C GLY A 129 26.45 -11.46 -20.20
N TYR A 130 25.13 -11.67 -20.31
CA TYR A 130 24.26 -12.22 -19.25
C TYR A 130 24.86 -13.48 -18.59
N THR A 131 25.63 -14.27 -19.34
CA THR A 131 26.26 -15.53 -18.89
C THR A 131 27.24 -15.35 -17.73
N TRP A 132 28.01 -14.25 -17.69
CA TRP A 132 28.94 -13.99 -16.58
C TRP A 132 28.20 -13.60 -15.29
N ILE A 133 27.08 -12.88 -15.40
CA ILE A 133 26.27 -12.45 -14.26
C ILE A 133 25.69 -13.66 -13.55
N GLU A 134 25.13 -14.61 -14.30
CA GLU A 134 24.49 -15.79 -13.74
C GLU A 134 25.47 -16.69 -12.99
N HIS A 135 26.68 -16.85 -13.51
CA HIS A 135 27.74 -17.64 -12.86
C HIS A 135 28.31 -16.97 -11.60
N LYS A 136 28.50 -15.65 -11.62
CA LYS A 136 29.12 -14.92 -10.50
C LYS A 136 28.11 -14.55 -9.41
N TYR A 137 26.88 -14.23 -9.79
CA TYR A 137 25.82 -13.74 -8.91
C TYR A 137 24.54 -14.54 -9.14
N PRO A 138 24.42 -15.78 -8.63
CA PRO A 138 23.27 -16.62 -8.91
C PRO A 138 21.95 -15.96 -8.47
N LEU A 139 20.89 -16.21 -9.22
CA LEU A 139 19.54 -15.75 -8.87
C LEU A 139 19.12 -16.41 -7.56
N LYS A 140 18.71 -15.58 -6.60
CA LYS A 140 18.15 -16.01 -5.33
C LYS A 140 16.74 -15.47 -5.20
N TYR A 141 15.93 -16.11 -4.37
CA TYR A 141 14.62 -15.60 -4.00
C TYR A 141 14.70 -14.96 -2.62
N PHE A 142 13.98 -13.85 -2.46
CA PHE A 142 13.85 -13.19 -1.17
C PHE A 142 12.94 -14.02 -0.26
N SER A 143 13.41 -15.11 0.35
CA SER A 143 12.69 -15.76 1.47
C SER A 143 13.55 -16.66 2.35
N ASP A 144 14.81 -16.92 2.00
CA ASP A 144 15.53 -18.02 2.62
C ASP A 144 16.70 -17.50 3.46
N GLU A 145 16.50 -17.37 4.77
CA GLU A 145 17.57 -17.24 5.80
C GLU A 145 18.56 -16.07 5.63
N VAL A 146 18.28 -15.11 4.73
CA VAL A 146 19.14 -13.96 4.47
C VAL A 146 19.00 -12.93 5.60
N ARG A 147 19.92 -12.96 6.57
CA ARG A 147 20.02 -11.92 7.61
C ARG A 147 20.44 -10.59 6.99
N PHE A 148 19.49 -9.67 6.84
CA PHE A 148 19.75 -8.31 6.42
C PHE A 148 20.14 -7.41 7.60
N LYS A 149 21.08 -6.49 7.35
CA LYS A 149 21.19 -5.24 8.11
C LYS A 149 20.64 -4.11 7.23
N GLY A 150 19.33 -3.91 7.21
CA GLY A 150 18.73 -2.80 6.45
C GLY A 150 17.24 -3.00 6.13
N GLU A 151 16.64 -1.98 5.54
CA GLU A 151 15.27 -2.04 5.00
C GLU A 151 15.25 -2.86 3.71
N PRO A 152 14.21 -3.69 3.49
CA PRO A 152 14.08 -4.50 2.29
C PRO A 152 13.64 -3.63 1.11
N VAL A 153 14.51 -2.74 0.64
CA VAL A 153 14.22 -1.82 -0.47
C VAL A 153 15.32 -1.94 -1.52
N CYS A 154 14.92 -2.14 -2.77
CA CYS A 154 15.84 -2.07 -3.90
C CYS A 154 16.09 -0.60 -4.24
N THR A 155 17.31 -0.11 -4.06
CA THR A 155 17.68 1.30 -4.28
C THR A 155 17.81 1.69 -5.75
N VAL A 156 17.86 0.72 -6.67
CA VAL A 156 17.88 1.01 -8.12
C VAL A 156 16.49 1.41 -8.60
N CYS A 157 15.44 0.71 -8.16
CA CYS A 157 14.07 0.99 -8.55
C CYS A 157 13.24 1.67 -7.45
N LEU A 158 13.82 1.90 -6.28
CA LEU A 158 13.20 2.50 -5.09
C LEU A 158 11.92 1.79 -4.63
N MET A 159 11.84 0.47 -4.83
CA MET A 159 10.68 -0.36 -4.44
C MET A 159 11.03 -1.32 -3.32
N GLU A 160 10.06 -1.62 -2.47
CA GLU A 160 10.15 -2.68 -1.45
C GLU A 160 10.37 -4.06 -2.11
N LEU A 161 11.21 -4.87 -1.46
CA LEU A 161 11.48 -6.27 -1.77
C LEU A 161 10.49 -7.15 -0.99
N PHE A 162 9.74 -7.97 -1.72
CA PHE A 162 8.74 -8.87 -1.15
C PHE A 162 9.19 -10.33 -1.16
N GLU A 163 8.55 -11.14 -0.31
CA GLU A 163 8.83 -12.56 -0.24
C GLU A 163 8.72 -13.24 -1.61
N ARG A 164 9.73 -14.05 -1.97
CA ARG A 164 9.92 -14.70 -3.28
C ARG A 164 10.23 -13.75 -4.44
N ASP A 165 10.63 -12.50 -4.18
CA ASP A 165 11.17 -11.66 -5.24
C ASP A 165 12.52 -12.19 -5.74
N PRO A 166 12.76 -12.22 -7.06
CA PRO A 166 14.06 -12.60 -7.62
C PRO A 166 15.06 -11.48 -7.35
N VAL A 167 16.09 -11.81 -6.58
CA VAL A 167 17.12 -10.88 -6.12
C VAL A 167 18.51 -11.44 -6.42
N ARG A 168 19.49 -10.54 -6.54
CA ARG A 168 20.91 -10.88 -6.53
C ARG A 168 21.60 -10.18 -5.37
N VAL A 169 22.55 -10.88 -4.76
CA VAL A 169 23.38 -10.38 -3.67
C VAL A 169 24.79 -10.17 -4.22
N ILE A 170 25.30 -8.95 -4.12
CA ILE A 170 26.64 -8.60 -4.60
C ILE A 170 27.69 -8.87 -3.52
N ASN A 171 28.98 -8.90 -3.89
CA ASN A 171 30.11 -9.11 -2.97
C ASN A 171 30.15 -8.11 -1.80
N CYS A 172 29.61 -6.91 -1.99
CA CYS A 172 29.43 -5.90 -0.95
C CYS A 172 28.17 -6.10 -0.08
N TRP A 173 27.49 -7.24 -0.22
CA TRP A 173 26.29 -7.64 0.52
C TRP A 173 25.03 -6.80 0.26
N HIS A 174 25.09 -5.90 -0.73
CA HIS A 174 23.91 -5.19 -1.20
C HIS A 174 23.06 -6.07 -2.11
N ILE A 175 21.75 -5.89 -1.98
CA ILE A 175 20.75 -6.76 -2.56
C ILE A 175 19.83 -5.91 -3.43
N PHE A 176 19.57 -6.41 -4.62
CA PHE A 176 18.79 -5.73 -5.64
C PHE A 176 17.92 -6.75 -6.35
N HIS A 177 16.83 -6.30 -6.96
CA HIS A 177 16.12 -7.13 -7.93
C HIS A 177 17.08 -7.60 -9.01
N SER A 178 16.97 -8.86 -9.43
CA SER A 178 17.82 -9.43 -10.49
C SER A 178 17.80 -8.55 -11.74
N GLN A 179 16.62 -8.17 -12.21
CA GLN A 179 16.45 -7.32 -13.40
C GLN A 179 17.11 -5.95 -13.24
N CYS A 180 16.91 -5.29 -12.09
CA CYS A 180 17.43 -3.95 -11.86
C CYS A 180 18.97 -3.91 -11.85
N ILE A 181 19.60 -4.92 -11.25
CA ILE A 181 21.06 -4.98 -11.21
C ILE A 181 21.66 -5.49 -12.51
N ASP A 182 20.98 -6.37 -13.24
CA ASP A 182 21.40 -6.88 -14.54
C ASP A 182 21.42 -5.73 -15.57
N GLU A 183 20.35 -4.93 -15.61
CA GLU A 183 20.28 -3.74 -16.46
C GLU A 183 21.32 -2.70 -16.05
N TRP A 184 21.47 -2.42 -14.75
CA TRP A 184 22.49 -1.51 -14.24
C TRP A 184 23.88 -1.89 -14.74
N ILE A 185 24.23 -3.17 -14.66
CA ILE A 185 25.51 -3.72 -15.09
C ILE A 185 25.71 -3.60 -16.60
N MET A 186 24.66 -3.77 -17.39
CA MET A 186 24.72 -3.71 -18.85
C MET A 186 24.81 -2.29 -19.39
N THR A 187 24.15 -1.35 -18.71
CA THR A 187 24.10 0.05 -19.13
C THR A 187 25.23 0.89 -18.52
N SER A 188 25.75 0.51 -17.34
CA SER A 188 26.81 1.27 -16.69
C SER A 188 28.19 1.01 -17.29
N GLU A 189 28.96 2.09 -17.50
CA GLU A 189 30.36 2.01 -17.95
C GLU A 189 31.29 1.50 -16.83
N SER A 190 30.90 1.71 -15.57
CA SER A 190 31.64 1.26 -14.39
C SER A 190 30.86 0.16 -13.67
N LEU A 191 31.38 -1.07 -13.69
CA LEU A 191 30.94 -2.19 -12.87
C LEU A 191 31.13 -1.89 -11.37
N LYS A 192 30.26 -1.05 -10.82
CA LYS A 192 30.27 -0.68 -9.41
C LYS A 192 28.89 -0.79 -8.78
N CYS A 193 28.89 -1.16 -7.51
CA CYS A 193 27.67 -1.28 -6.71
C CYS A 193 26.96 0.08 -6.59
N PRO A 194 25.64 0.17 -6.88
CA PRO A 194 24.88 1.40 -6.73
C PRO A 194 24.91 2.02 -5.32
N ASN A 195 25.06 1.19 -4.28
CA ASN A 195 24.97 1.66 -2.89
C ASN A 195 26.30 2.14 -2.33
N CYS A 196 27.41 1.49 -2.69
CA CYS A 196 28.71 1.74 -2.05
C CYS A 196 29.86 1.97 -3.03
N ASN A 197 29.58 1.97 -4.34
CA ASN A 197 30.56 2.18 -5.40
C ASN A 197 31.73 1.17 -5.39
N SER A 198 31.59 0.05 -4.67
CA SER A 198 32.56 -1.04 -4.65
C SER A 198 32.47 -1.84 -5.95
N ASP A 199 33.60 -2.37 -6.41
CA ASP A 199 33.65 -3.16 -7.64
C ASP A 199 32.90 -4.49 -7.50
N PHE A 200 32.30 -4.97 -8.60
CA PHE A 200 31.67 -6.31 -8.69
C PHE A 200 32.73 -7.40 -8.77
#